data_AF-A0A3D0GVT7-F1
#
_entry.id   AF-A0A3D0GVT7-F1
#
_cell.length_a   1.000
_cell.length_b   1.000
_cell.length_c   1.000
_cell.angle_alpha   90.00
_cell.angle_beta   90.00
_cell.angle_gamma   90.00
#
_symmetry.space_group_name_H-M   'P 1'
#
loop_
_entity.id
_entity.type
_entity.pdbx_description
1 polymer ?
#
loop_
_entity_poly.entity_id
_entity_poly.type
_entity_poly.pdbx_seq_one_letter_code
_entity_poly.pdbx_strand_id
1 'polypeptide(L)'
;MWNKDEAKVAALIFIAEFFGKDYVKGHIADACEAYPADIYDDVEYEYFLGFEGAEDANLWTVFARVLVNRETKECIFLDYKTPDGKRMENPIKPTSFA
;
A
#
# COMPACT_ATOMS: atom_id res chain seq x y z
N MET A 1 -4.45 20.77 1.31
CA MET A 1 -4.88 19.37 1.16
C MET A 1 -4.11 18.77 0.00
N TRP A 2 -3.58 17.57 0.15
CA TRP A 2 -2.99 16.84 -0.98
C TRP A 2 -4.05 16.48 -2.01
N ASN A 3 -3.70 16.53 -3.29
CA ASN A 3 -4.49 15.94 -4.35
C ASN A 3 -4.27 14.40 -4.41
N LYS A 4 -4.96 13.74 -5.34
CA LYS A 4 -4.90 12.27 -5.51
C LYS A 4 -3.49 11.76 -5.78
N ASP A 5 -2.77 12.43 -6.69
CA ASP A 5 -1.43 12.03 -7.10
C ASP A 5 -0.43 12.24 -5.97
N GLU A 6 -0.52 13.37 -5.26
CA GLU A 6 0.32 13.67 -4.10
C GLU A 6 0.12 12.63 -2.98
N ALA A 7 -1.12 12.23 -2.70
CA ALA A 7 -1.42 11.21 -1.70
C ALA A 7 -0.93 9.81 -2.12
N LYS A 8 -1.07 9.45 -3.41
CA LYS A 8 -0.51 8.20 -3.94
C LYS A 8 1.02 8.18 -3.83
N VAL A 9 1.68 9.27 -4.21
CA VAL A 9 3.14 9.39 -4.10
C VAL A 9 3.58 9.31 -2.64
N ALA A 10 2.86 9.93 -1.71
CA ALA A 10 3.14 9.85 -0.28
C ALA A 10 3.03 8.40 0.24
N ALA A 11 1.97 7.67 -0.14
CA ALA A 11 1.83 6.26 0.22
C ALA A 11 2.98 5.41 -0.34
N LEU A 12 3.36 5.62 -1.60
CA LEU A 12 4.46 4.88 -2.22
C LEU A 12 5.81 5.16 -1.53
N ILE A 13 6.09 6.42 -1.19
CA ILE A 13 7.30 6.78 -0.43
C ILE A 13 7.28 6.11 0.94
N PHE A 14 6.15 6.16 1.65
CA PHE A 14 5.98 5.55 2.97
C PHE A 14 6.21 4.03 2.93
N ILE A 15 5.70 3.35 1.89
CA ILE A 15 5.97 1.92 1.64
C ILE A 15 7.45 1.69 1.37
N ALA A 16 8.08 2.47 0.49
CA ALA A 16 9.48 2.31 0.12
C ALA A 16 10.45 2.55 1.28
N GLU A 17 10.12 3.45 2.20
CA GLU A 17 10.90 3.67 3.42
C GLU A 17 10.82 2.48 4.38
N PHE A 18 9.69 1.76 4.41
CA PHE A 18 9.51 0.60 5.27
C PHE A 18 9.99 -0.72 4.64
N PHE A 19 9.73 -0.94 3.35
CA PHE A 19 10.04 -2.18 2.63
C PHE A 19 11.48 -2.19 2.08
N GLY A 20 12.09 -1.01 1.94
CA GLY A 20 13.37 -0.80 1.28
C GLY A 20 13.20 -0.25 -0.13
N LYS A 21 13.86 0.88 -0.40
CA LYS A 21 13.76 1.62 -1.65
C LYS A 21 14.17 0.79 -2.87
N ASP A 22 15.21 -0.04 -2.74
CA ASP A 22 15.71 -0.87 -3.84
C ASP A 22 14.74 -2.01 -4.16
N TYR A 23 14.12 -2.60 -3.14
CA TYR A 23 13.07 -3.60 -3.35
C TYR A 23 11.90 -3.00 -4.11
N VAL A 24 11.35 -1.87 -3.62
CA VAL A 24 10.20 -1.22 -4.28
C VAL A 24 10.56 -0.83 -5.72
N LYS A 25 11.72 -0.20 -5.96
CA LYS A 25 12.15 0.15 -7.33
C LYS A 25 12.25 -1.05 -8.26
N GLY A 26 12.72 -2.20 -7.76
CA GLY A 26 12.87 -3.42 -8.56
C GLY A 26 11.56 -4.12 -8.92
N HIS A 27 10.49 -3.90 -8.15
CA HIS A 27 9.23 -4.66 -8.27
C HIS A 27 8.01 -3.79 -8.62
N ILE A 28 8.11 -2.46 -8.50
CA ILE A 28 6.96 -1.55 -8.70
C ILE A 28 6.37 -1.62 -10.12
N ALA A 29 7.17 -1.98 -11.13
CA ALA A 29 6.70 -2.08 -12.52
C ALA A 29 5.69 -3.21 -12.73
N ASP A 30 5.82 -4.29 -11.96
CA ASP A 30 4.95 -5.48 -12.02
C ASP A 30 3.94 -5.52 -10.86
N ALA A 31 3.95 -4.50 -9.99
CA ALA A 31 3.08 -4.43 -8.85
C ALA A 31 1.62 -4.16 -9.26
N CYS A 32 0.68 -4.75 -8.53
CA CYS A 32 -0.73 -4.43 -8.65
C CYS A 32 -1.09 -3.36 -7.61
N GLU A 33 -1.73 -2.29 -8.05
CA GLU A 33 -2.20 -1.23 -7.18
C GLU A 33 -3.73 -1.09 -7.22
N ALA A 34 -4.30 -0.70 -6.09
CA ALA A 34 -5.67 -0.23 -6.01
C ALA A 34 -5.72 1.10 -5.26
N TYR A 35 -6.52 2.03 -5.79
CA TYR A 35 -6.69 3.36 -5.25
C TYR A 35 -8.13 3.86 -5.49
N PRO A 36 -8.70 4.73 -4.64
CA PRO A 36 -10.08 5.16 -4.78
C PRO A 36 -10.31 5.89 -6.12
N ALA A 37 -11.43 5.58 -6.78
CA ALA A 37 -11.79 6.17 -8.06
C ALA A 37 -11.96 7.69 -7.98
N ASP A 38 -11.73 8.38 -9.11
CA ASP A 38 -11.79 9.85 -9.22
C ASP A 38 -13.11 10.48 -8.77
N ILE A 39 -14.21 9.73 -8.86
CA ILE A 39 -15.56 10.16 -8.46
C ILE A 39 -15.74 10.35 -6.95
N TYR A 40 -14.80 9.88 -6.12
CA TYR A 40 -14.85 10.00 -4.66
C TYR A 40 -13.82 11.02 -4.16
N ASP A 41 -14.26 12.05 -3.43
CA ASP A 41 -13.40 13.11 -2.87
C ASP A 41 -13.19 12.95 -1.35
N ASP A 42 -12.88 11.74 -0.90
CA ASP A 42 -12.70 11.46 0.52
C ASP A 42 -11.43 12.11 1.09
N VAL A 43 -11.50 12.62 2.32
CA VAL A 43 -10.33 13.17 3.02
C VAL A 43 -9.26 12.10 3.27
N GLU A 44 -9.69 10.86 3.48
CA GLU A 44 -8.82 9.72 3.72
C GLU A 44 -8.87 8.75 2.55
N TYR A 45 -7.71 8.48 1.95
CA TYR A 45 -7.59 7.53 0.85
C TYR A 45 -6.83 6.29 1.25
N GLU A 46 -7.35 5.16 0.81
CA GLU A 46 -6.74 3.88 1.04
C GLU A 46 -5.99 3.43 -0.22
N TYR A 47 -4.68 3.28 -0.12
CA TYR A 47 -3.82 2.78 -1.17
C TYR A 47 -3.40 1.34 -0.86
N PHE A 48 -3.64 0.44 -1.79
CA PHE A 48 -3.14 -0.93 -1.75
C PHE A 48 -2.07 -1.11 -2.83
N LEU A 49 -0.99 -1.79 -2.47
CA LEU A 49 0.08 -2.14 -3.40
C LEU A 49 0.57 -3.56 -3.10
N GLY A 50 0.37 -4.47 -4.06
CA GLY A 50 0.87 -5.84 -4.03
C GLY A 50 2.06 -6.02 -4.97
N PHE A 51 3.16 -6.60 -4.47
CA PHE A 51 4.41 -6.77 -5.21
C PHE A 51 4.61 -8.19 -5.73
N GLU A 52 4.14 -9.18 -4.97
CA GLU A 52 4.32 -10.61 -5.27
C GLU A 52 3.09 -11.38 -4.83
N GLY A 53 2.73 -12.45 -5.56
CA GLY A 53 1.61 -13.30 -5.21
C GLY A 53 1.83 -14.78 -5.52
N ALA A 54 1.02 -15.62 -4.88
CA ALA A 54 0.91 -17.03 -5.21
C ALA A 54 -0.18 -17.22 -6.27
N GLU A 55 0.21 -17.63 -7.49
CA GLU A 55 -0.68 -17.85 -8.64
C GLU A 55 -1.86 -18.78 -8.29
N ASP A 56 -1.61 -19.77 -7.44
CA ASP A 56 -2.54 -20.84 -7.09
C ASP A 56 -3.65 -20.37 -6.15
N ALA A 57 -3.43 -19.26 -5.43
CA ALA A 57 -4.26 -18.85 -4.30
C ALA A 57 -4.90 -17.47 -4.46
N ASN A 58 -4.56 -16.71 -5.52
CA ASN A 58 -4.88 -15.28 -5.63
C ASN A 58 -4.46 -14.50 -4.36
N LEU A 59 -3.35 -14.90 -3.73
CA LEU A 59 -2.86 -14.32 -2.47
C LEU A 59 -1.59 -13.50 -2.70
N TRP A 60 -1.53 -12.28 -2.18
CA TRP A 60 -0.30 -11.47 -2.20
C TRP A 60 0.67 -11.91 -1.10
N THR A 61 1.88 -12.34 -1.48
CA THR A 61 2.94 -12.73 -0.54
C THR A 61 3.73 -11.53 -0.02
N VAL A 62 3.78 -10.42 -0.77
CA VAL A 62 4.35 -9.14 -0.37
C VAL A 62 3.40 -8.02 -0.79
N PHE A 63 2.96 -7.20 0.16
CA PHE A 63 2.03 -6.11 -0.10
C PHE A 63 1.99 -5.10 1.05
N ALA A 64 1.47 -3.92 0.77
CA ALA A 64 1.13 -2.92 1.77
C ALA A 64 -0.25 -2.32 1.51
N ARG A 65 -0.95 -1.98 2.60
CA ARG A 65 -2.19 -1.22 2.61
C ARG A 65 -2.00 0.00 3.49
N VAL A 66 -2.14 1.19 2.91
CA VAL A 66 -1.84 2.46 3.57
C VAL A 66 -3.07 3.36 3.52
N LEU A 67 -3.43 3.96 4.65
CA LEU A 67 -4.37 5.08 4.68
C LEU A 67 -3.57 6.38 4.63
N VAL A 68 -3.98 7.31 3.78
CA VAL A 68 -3.41 8.65 3.64
C VAL A 68 -4.48 9.68 3.97
N ASN A 69 -4.28 10.49 5.00
CA ASN A 69 -5.12 11.64 5.27
C ASN A 69 -4.60 12.85 4.47
N ARG A 70 -5.38 13.34 3.51
CA ARG A 70 -4.96 14.41 2.58
C ARG A 70 -4.89 15.79 3.23
N GLU A 71 -5.57 16.00 4.35
CA GLU A 71 -5.52 17.25 5.08
C GLU A 71 -4.31 17.31 6.01
N THR A 72 -4.12 16.28 6.84
CA THR A 72 -3.03 16.22 7.82
C THR A 72 -1.72 15.76 7.21
N LYS A 73 -1.74 15.13 6.03
CA LYS A 73 -0.60 14.54 5.31
C LYS A 73 0.02 13.34 6.03
N GLU A 74 -0.74 12.71 6.91
CA GLU A 74 -0.31 11.53 7.64
C GLU A 74 -0.58 10.25 6.84
N CYS A 75 0.35 9.30 6.94
CA CYS A 75 0.23 7.96 6.36
C CYS A 75 0.27 6.93 7.49
N ILE A 76 -0.63 5.95 7.46
CA ILE A 76 -0.64 4.82 8.41
C ILE A 76 -0.75 3.50 7.67
N PHE A 77 -0.03 2.48 8.14
CA PHE A 77 -0.24 1.12 7.65
C PHE A 77 -1.52 0.55 8.24
N LEU A 78 -2.42 0.10 7.38
CA LEU A 78 -3.61 -0.66 7.75
C LEU A 78 -3.31 -2.16 7.81
N ASP A 79 -2.42 -2.63 6.94
CA ASP A 79 -1.91 -3.99 6.88
C ASP A 79 -0.66 -4.04 5.98
N TYR A 80 0.20 -5.03 6.17
CA TYR A 80 1.32 -5.32 5.28
C TYR A 80 1.86 -6.72 5.49
N LYS A 81 2.49 -7.26 4.45
CA LYS A 81 3.48 -8.34 4.54
C LYS A 81 4.74 -7.89 3.80
N THR A 82 5.85 -7.86 4.51
CA THR A 82 7.13 -7.34 4.03
C THR A 82 7.91 -8.40 3.24
N PRO A 83 8.94 -7.99 2.47
CA PRO A 83 9.75 -8.93 1.67
C PRO A 83 10.50 -9.99 2.49
N ASP A 84 10.79 -9.73 3.77
CA ASP A 84 11.41 -10.71 4.67
C ASP A 84 10.40 -11.72 5.26
N GLY A 85 9.14 -11.64 4.84
CA GLY A 85 8.05 -12.52 5.26
C GLY A 85 7.31 -12.07 6.52
N LYS A 86 7.71 -10.97 7.19
CA LYS A 86 7.00 -10.48 8.37
C LYS A 86 5.67 -9.83 8.00
N ARG A 87 4.60 -10.27 8.67
CA ARG A 87 3.27 -9.66 8.63
C ARG A 87 3.12 -8.69 9.80
N MET A 88 2.30 -7.65 9.61
CA MET A 88 1.78 -6.84 10.72
C MET A 88 1.05 -7.74 11.73
N GLU A 89 1.42 -7.66 13.02
CA GLU A 89 0.87 -8.55 14.05
C GLU A 89 -0.62 -8.32 14.33
N ASN A 90 -1.09 -7.07 14.23
CA ASN A 90 -2.48 -6.68 14.48
C ASN A 90 -2.96 -5.68 13.41
N PRO A 91 -3.29 -6.14 12.20
CA PRO A 91 -3.71 -5.25 11.12
C PRO A 91 -5.03 -4.57 11.44
N ILE A 92 -5.09 -3.25 11.20
CA ILE A 92 -6.30 -2.43 11.38
C ILE A 92 -7.38 -2.86 10.40
N LYS A 93 -6.97 -3.14 9.15
CA LYS A 93 -7.87 -3.59 8.09
C LYS A 93 -7.23 -4.75 7.33
N PRO A 94 -7.36 -5.99 7.84
CA PRO A 94 -6.74 -7.15 7.25
C PRO A 94 -7.09 -7.28 5.76
N THR A 95 -6.09 -7.52 4.92
CA THR A 95 -6.29 -7.87 3.52
C THR A 95 -6.72 -9.32 3.42
N SER A 96 -7.92 -9.54 2.89
CA SER A 96 -8.57 -10.86 2.81
C SER A 96 -7.89 -11.83 1.84
N PHE A 97 -7.09 -11.30 0.92
CA PHE A 97 -6.46 -12.02 -0.20
C PHE A 97 -4.93 -11.91 -0.15
N ALA A 98 -4.34 -11.94 1.05
CA ALA A 98 -2.88 -11.85 1.22
C ALA A 98 -2.36 -12.64 2.42
#